data_AF-A0A4R4QRK2-F1
#
_entry.id   AF-A0A4R4QRK2-F1
#
_cell.length_a   1.000
_cell.length_b   1.000
_cell.length_c   1.000
_cell.angle_alpha   90.00
_cell.angle_beta   90.00
_cell.angle_gamma   90.00
#
_symmetry.space_group_name_H-M   'P 1'
#
loop_
_entity.id
_entity.type
_entity.pdbx_description
1 polymer ?
#
loop_
_entity_poly.entity_id
_entity_poly.type
_entity_poly.pdbx_seq_one_letter_code
_entity_poly.pdbx_strand_id
1 'polypeptide(L)'
;MSRRKTERLLNLVVCLLATRRYLTAEQIRRAVPGYPDSDEAFKRMFERDKEELRELGVPLEVGSDQQGGGGEEIGYRIPPQDYELPDLHLTPDEAAVLGLAARVWQRAS
;
A
#
# COMPACT_ATOMS: atom_id res chain seq x y z
N MET A 1 9.72 10.86 -7.14
CA MET A 1 9.21 9.59 -7.72
C MET A 1 8.78 9.81 -9.17
N SER A 2 8.80 8.79 -10.03
CA SER A 2 8.17 8.89 -11.35
C SER A 2 6.65 8.69 -11.23
N ARG A 3 5.85 9.37 -12.07
CA ARG A 3 4.38 9.28 -12.05
C ARG A 3 3.85 7.85 -12.08
N ARG A 4 4.44 7.01 -12.94
CA ARG A 4 4.08 5.58 -13.06
C ARG A 4 4.33 4.79 -11.77
N LYS A 5 5.36 5.14 -11.01
CA LYS A 5 5.67 4.50 -9.72
C LYS A 5 4.61 4.87 -8.69
N THR A 6 4.27 6.15 -8.58
CA THR A 6 3.22 6.62 -7.67
C THR A 6 1.87 5.97 -7.96
N GLU A 7 1.47 5.91 -9.24
CA GLU A 7 0.24 5.21 -9.65
C GLU A 7 0.28 3.73 -9.25
N ARG A 8 1.40 3.03 -9.44
CA ARG A 8 1.54 1.62 -9.05
C ARG A 8 1.43 1.41 -7.54
N LEU A 9 2.09 2.24 -6.73
CA LEU A 9 2.01 2.15 -5.27
C LEU A 9 0.59 2.42 -4.77
N LEU A 10 -0.09 3.41 -5.34
CA LEU A 10 -1.48 3.71 -5.01
C LEU A 10 -2.40 2.54 -5.37
N ASN A 11 -2.24 1.97 -6.57
CA ASN A 11 -3.01 0.80 -6.99
C ASN A 11 -2.73 -0.42 -6.10
N LEU A 12 -1.49 -0.59 -5.64
CA LEU A 12 -1.13 -1.66 -4.71
C LEU A 12 -1.83 -1.49 -3.36
N VAL A 13 -1.83 -0.29 -2.78
CA VAL A 13 -2.52 0.00 -1.51
C VAL A 13 -4.02 -0.24 -1.66
N VAL A 14 -4.64 0.30 -2.71
CA VAL A 14 -6.07 0.10 -2.99
C VAL A 14 -6.40 -1.39 -3.13
N CYS A 15 -5.58 -2.13 -3.88
CA CYS A 15 -5.76 -3.57 -4.08
C CYS A 15 -5.72 -4.35 -2.75
N LEU A 16 -4.76 -4.03 -1.88
CA LEU A 16 -4.57 -4.71 -0.60
C LEU A 16 -5.59 -4.31 0.47
N LEU A 17 -6.18 -3.11 0.38
CA LEU A 17 -7.28 -2.65 1.23
C LEU A 17 -8.64 -3.18 0.79
N ALA A 18 -8.82 -3.47 -0.50
CA ALA A 18 -10.09 -3.92 -1.07
C ALA A 18 -10.52 -5.32 -0.58
N THR A 19 -9.63 -6.06 0.08
CA THR A 19 -9.90 -7.43 0.56
C THR A 19 -9.47 -7.61 2.01
N ARG A 20 -10.19 -8.46 2.73
CA ARG A 20 -9.82 -8.89 4.09
C ARG A 20 -8.92 -10.12 4.12
N ARG A 21 -8.77 -10.79 2.98
CA ARG A 21 -7.99 -12.03 2.80
C ARG A 21 -6.55 -11.70 2.38
N TYR A 22 -5.61 -12.54 2.76
CA TYR A 22 -4.24 -12.45 2.23
C TYR A 22 -4.23 -12.72 0.72
N LEU A 23 -3.63 -11.81 -0.06
CA LEU A 23 -3.42 -11.99 -1.50
C LEU A 23 -2.02 -12.49 -1.78
N THR A 24 -1.90 -13.49 -2.65
CA THR A 24 -0.59 -13.99 -3.08
C THR A 24 0.10 -12.98 -4.00
N ALA A 25 1.42 -13.08 -4.14
CA ALA A 25 2.17 -12.20 -5.02
C ALA A 25 1.66 -12.27 -6.48
N GLU A 26 1.24 -13.46 -6.93
CA GLU A 26 0.70 -13.65 -8.29
C GLU A 26 -0.67 -12.98 -8.46
N GLN A 27 -1.54 -13.04 -7.45
CA GLN A 27 -2.83 -12.34 -7.48
C GLN A 27 -2.61 -10.82 -7.55
N ILE A 28 -1.67 -10.30 -6.77
CA ILE A 28 -1.29 -8.88 -6.79
C ILE A 28 -0.74 -8.49 -8.16
N ARG A 29 0.14 -9.29 -8.76
CA ARG A 29 0.70 -9.03 -10.10
C ARG A 29 -0.40 -8.85 -11.15
N ARG A 30 -1.45 -9.67 -11.08
CA ARG A 30 -2.59 -9.62 -12.01
C ARG A 30 -3.52 -8.43 -11.76
N ALA A 31 -3.69 -8.05 -10.50
CA ALA A 31 -4.61 -6.98 -10.10
C ALA A 31 -4.00 -5.58 -10.22
N VAL A 32 -2.69 -5.44 -10.05
CA VAL A 32 -2.00 -4.16 -9.99
C VAL A 32 -1.23 -3.89 -11.30
N PRO A 33 -1.66 -2.92 -12.12
CA PRO A 33 -0.96 -2.58 -13.35
C PRO A 33 0.40 -1.92 -13.05
N GLY A 34 1.38 -2.16 -13.92
CA GLY A 34 2.71 -1.54 -13.87
C GLY A 34 3.82 -2.44 -13.32
N TYR A 35 3.51 -3.69 -12.97
CA TYR A 35 4.52 -4.72 -12.76
C TYR A 35 4.99 -5.35 -14.09
N PRO A 36 6.27 -5.78 -14.16
CA PRO A 36 6.79 -6.47 -15.32
C PRO A 36 6.32 -7.93 -15.40
N ASP A 37 6.26 -8.48 -16.61
CA ASP A 37 5.82 -9.87 -16.85
C ASP A 37 6.83 -10.92 -16.38
N SER A 38 8.13 -10.57 -16.38
CA SER A 38 9.18 -11.47 -15.89
C SER A 38 9.08 -11.66 -14.38
N ASP A 39 8.99 -12.91 -13.93
CA ASP A 39 8.87 -13.27 -12.51
C ASP A 39 9.98 -12.67 -11.64
N GLU A 40 11.23 -12.72 -12.10
CA GLU A 40 12.35 -12.15 -11.33
C GLU A 40 12.27 -10.63 -11.24
N ALA A 41 11.94 -9.98 -12.35
CA ALA A 41 11.79 -8.53 -12.38
C ALA A 41 10.62 -8.08 -11.51
N PHE A 42 9.52 -8.85 -11.51
CA PHE A 42 8.37 -8.63 -10.67
C PHE A 42 8.76 -8.75 -9.20
N LYS A 43 9.37 -9.86 -8.78
CA LYS A 43 9.79 -10.07 -7.39
C LYS A 43 10.68 -8.92 -6.90
N ARG A 44 11.70 -8.53 -7.66
CA ARG A 44 12.57 -7.39 -7.29
C ARG A 44 11.84 -6.04 -7.22
N MET A 45 10.83 -5.82 -8.08
CA MET A 45 10.05 -4.59 -8.04
C MET A 45 9.07 -4.61 -6.86
N PHE A 46 8.40 -5.73 -6.63
CA PHE A 46 7.47 -5.91 -5.54
C PHE A 46 8.16 -5.81 -4.17
N GLU A 47 9.34 -6.40 -3.98
CA GLU A 47 10.12 -6.22 -2.75
C GLU A 47 10.43 -4.75 -2.46
N ARG A 48 10.79 -3.97 -3.49
CA ARG A 48 11.04 -2.53 -3.35
C ARG A 48 9.76 -1.75 -3.04
N ASP A 49 8.66 -2.07 -3.71
CA ASP A 49 7.38 -1.41 -3.45
C ASP A 49 6.88 -1.73 -2.03
N LYS A 50 7.10 -2.94 -1.50
CA LYS A 50 6.82 -3.28 -0.09
C LYS A 50 7.64 -2.44 0.88
N GLU A 51 8.94 -2.27 0.62
CA GLU A 51 9.79 -1.45 1.47
C GLU A 51 9.33 0.00 1.48
N GLU A 52 8.96 0.53 0.32
CA GLU A 52 8.45 1.90 0.22
C GLU A 52 7.10 2.09 0.89
N LEU A 53 6.21 1.09 0.85
CA LEU A 53 4.99 1.10 1.65
C LEU A 53 5.31 1.18 3.15
N ARG A 54 6.32 0.44 3.64
CA ARG A 54 6.75 0.50 5.05
C ARG A 54 7.33 1.86 5.41
N GLU A 55 8.16 2.44 4.53
CA GLU A 55 8.70 3.79 4.72
C GLU A 55 7.60 4.85 4.79
N LEU A 56 6.49 4.65 4.05
CA LEU A 56 5.30 5.50 4.10
C LEU A 56 4.39 5.23 5.31
N GLY A 57 4.74 4.27 6.18
CA GLY A 57 3.96 3.90 7.35
C GLY A 57 2.74 3.03 7.06
N VAL A 58 2.64 2.43 5.87
CA VAL A 58 1.54 1.54 5.51
C VAL A 58 1.71 0.19 6.21
N PRO A 59 0.72 -0.30 6.98
CA PRO A 59 0.81 -1.53 7.75
C PRO A 59 0.61 -2.77 6.84
N LEU A 60 1.68 -3.16 6.16
CA LEU A 60 1.67 -4.36 5.32
C LEU A 60 1.93 -5.63 6.15
N GLU A 61 0.93 -6.49 6.25
CA GLU A 61 1.05 -7.81 6.85
C GLU A 61 1.48 -8.87 5.83
N VAL A 62 2.21 -9.88 6.33
CA VAL A 62 2.61 -11.07 5.57
C VAL A 62 2.09 -12.29 6.34
N GLY A 63 1.28 -13.13 5.71
CA GLY A 63 0.63 -14.25 6.36
C GLY A 63 -0.08 -15.17 5.39
N SER A 64 -0.98 -16.02 5.90
CA SER A 64 -1.82 -16.88 5.09
C SER A 64 -3.19 -17.07 5.74
N ASP A 65 -4.23 -17.27 4.93
CA ASP A 65 -5.59 -17.57 5.42
C ASP A 65 -5.77 -19.06 5.79
N GLN A 66 -4.81 -19.93 5.48
CA GLN A 66 -4.97 -21.38 5.63
C GLN A 66 -4.46 -21.86 6.99
N GLN A 67 -5.37 -22.09 7.93
CA GLN A 67 -5.08 -22.83 9.16
C GLN A 67 -5.14 -24.33 8.87
N GLY A 68 -3.97 -24.98 8.72
CA GLY A 68 -3.85 -26.44 8.76
C GLY A 68 -3.16 -27.09 7.57
N GLY A 69 -1.82 -27.19 7.65
CA GLY A 69 -1.08 -28.38 7.20
C GLY A 69 -0.80 -28.57 5.70
N GLY A 70 -1.24 -27.68 4.81
CA GLY A 70 -0.99 -27.80 3.37
C GLY A 70 -0.33 -26.58 2.78
N GLY A 71 1.00 -26.47 2.87
CA GLY A 71 1.85 -25.49 2.19
C GLY A 71 1.36 -24.04 2.30
N GLU A 72 1.74 -23.33 3.36
CA GLU A 72 1.41 -21.90 3.54
C GLU A 72 1.91 -21.06 2.35
N GLU A 73 1.01 -20.79 1.40
CA GLU A 73 1.30 -19.84 0.33
C GLU A 73 1.33 -18.44 0.96
N ILE A 74 2.50 -17.80 0.89
CA ILE A 74 2.72 -16.47 1.45
C ILE A 74 1.79 -15.48 0.74
N GLY A 75 0.96 -14.81 1.51
CA GLY A 75 0.12 -13.71 1.04
C GLY A 75 0.34 -12.42 1.83
N TYR A 76 -0.27 -11.35 1.31
CA TYR A 76 -0.06 -9.98 1.75
C TYR A 76 -1.41 -9.28 1.93
N ARG A 77 -1.51 -8.43 2.95
CA ARG A 77 -2.73 -7.67 3.26
C ARG A 77 -2.38 -6.35 3.93
N ILE A 78 -3.22 -5.32 3.75
CA ILE A 78 -3.23 -4.14 4.61
C ILE A 78 -4.50 -4.21 5.46
N PRO A 79 -4.40 -4.36 6.79
CA PRO A 79 -5.58 -4.31 7.67
C PRO A 79 -6.18 -2.91 7.63
N PRO A 80 -7.46 -2.76 7.24
CA PRO A 80 -8.09 -1.43 7.15
C PRO A 80 -8.03 -0.65 8.47
N GLN A 81 -8.28 -1.33 9.58
CA GLN A 81 -8.24 -0.75 10.93
C GLN A 81 -6.87 -0.17 11.33
N ASP A 82 -5.78 -0.69 10.77
CA ASP A 82 -4.42 -0.21 11.06
C ASP A 82 -3.99 0.88 10.05
N TYR A 83 -4.69 0.97 8.91
CA TYR A 83 -4.45 1.98 7.86
C TYR A 83 -5.30 3.24 8.06
N GLU A 84 -6.47 3.10 8.67
CA GLU A 84 -7.40 4.21 8.91
C GLU A 84 -6.78 5.26 9.83
N LEU A 85 -6.97 6.53 9.46
CA LEU A 85 -6.61 7.63 10.33
C LEU A 85 -7.60 7.66 11.49
N PRO A 86 -7.15 7.57 12.76
CA PRO A 86 -8.05 7.71 13.89
C PRO A 86 -8.65 9.11 13.93
N ASP A 87 -9.70 9.30 14.74
CA ASP A 87 -10.30 10.61 14.96
C ASP A 87 -9.23 11.63 15.37
N LEU A 88 -9.02 12.62 14.49
CA LEU A 88 -7.97 13.62 14.66
C LEU A 88 -8.58 14.92 15.19
N HIS A 89 -8.32 15.21 16.46
CA HIS A 89 -8.66 16.49 17.05
C HIS A 89 -7.51 17.48 16.86
N LEU A 90 -7.68 18.37 15.87
CA LEU A 90 -6.73 19.44 15.61
C LEU A 90 -7.08 20.68 16.44
N THR A 91 -6.07 21.28 17.05
CA THR A 91 -6.20 22.65 17.58
C THR A 91 -6.36 23.65 16.42
N PRO A 92 -6.86 24.87 16.67
CA PRO A 92 -6.99 25.90 15.63
C PRO A 92 -5.68 26.19 14.89
N ASP A 93 -4.56 26.20 15.62
CA ASP A 93 -3.24 26.50 15.04
C ASP A 93 -2.74 25.35 14.14
N GLU A 94 -2.92 24.10 14.56
CA GLU A 94 -2.56 22.92 13.75
C GLU A 94 -3.42 22.84 12.47
N ALA A 95 -4.73 23.12 12.59
CA ALA A 95 -5.63 23.17 11.44
C ALA A 95 -5.23 24.28 10.45
N ALA A 96 -4.78 25.44 10.96
CA ALA A 96 -4.30 26.54 10.11
C ALA A 96 -3.03 26.16 9.35
N VAL A 97 -2.07 25.49 10.00
CA VAL A 97 -0.82 25.02 9.38
C VAL A 97 -1.11 23.98 8.29
N LEU A 98 -1.94 22.98 8.59
CA LEU A 98 -2.35 21.96 7.60
C LEU A 98 -3.11 22.59 6.42
N GLY A 99 -3.98 23.56 6.68
CA GLY A 99 -4.69 24.30 5.64
C GLY A 99 -3.74 25.07 4.71
N LEU A 100 -2.67 25.67 5.25
CA LEU A 100 -1.64 26.31 4.43
C LEU A 100 -0.87 25.29 3.59
N ALA A 101 -0.47 24.16 4.19
CA ALA A 101 0.22 23.09 3.48
C ALA A 101 -0.61 22.54 2.31
N ALA A 102 -1.90 22.30 2.53
CA ALA A 102 -2.83 21.82 1.49
C ALA A 102 -2.92 22.78 0.29
N ARG A 103 -2.93 24.10 0.54
CA ARG A 103 -2.96 25.12 -0.53
C ARG A 103 -1.66 25.16 -1.34
N VAL A 104 -0.52 24.94 -0.70
CA VAL A 104 0.78 24.87 -1.40
C VAL A 104 0.79 23.64 -2.32
N TRP A 105 0.34 22.49 -1.81
CA TRP A 105 0.25 21.26 -2.59
C TRP A 105 -0.62 21.41 -3.85
N GLN A 106 -1.81 22.02 -3.72
CA GLN A 106 -2.71 22.28 -4.85
C GLN A 106 -2.11 23.15 -5.95
N ARG A 107 -1.12 23.99 -5.63
CA ARG A 107 -0.42 24.83 -6.62
C ARG A 107 0.77 24.15 -7.28
N ALA A 108 1.31 23.12 -6.64
CA ALA A 108 2.48 22.38 -7.09
C ALA A 108 2.12 21.09 -7.85
N SER A 109 0.84 20.70 -7.85
CA SER A 109 0.30 19.53 -8.54
C SER A 109 -0.24 19.86 -9.92
#